data_AF-M5VFQ3-F1
#
_entry.id   AF-M5VFQ3-F1
#
_cell.length_a   1.000
_cell.length_b   1.000
_cell.length_c   1.000
_cell.angle_alpha   90.00
_cell.angle_beta   90.00
_cell.angle_gamma   90.00
#
_symmetry.space_group_name_H-M   'P 1'
#
loop_
_entity.id
_entity.type
_entity.pdbx_description
1 polymer ?
#
loop_
_entity_poly.entity_id
_entity_poly.type
_entity_poly.pdbx_seq_one_letter_code
_entity_poly.pdbx_strand_id
1 'polypeptide(L)'
;MLSEKLKKGYQGTGEVVASTSSPKSAKNKAETSEIKSAQTKQTTETNGKVAIARESQKHSQNGNHTIEEKKLKEPIEKTLGLSKEELSVRFNIAAILPKEEPKPFDLKTKIEQLSSLKSGIGSVDWTDQNIPLFMTKPEAHFWFLALTCMGNFYGYYEEQKNKRVIQRLQDFLNSQTIDGNLTLEKAMDLLERQEDSRKEKRTTPPSYITIPFYTLFGLEKVLHFLATYNYPESVETGDFTNGSYYEGFARLLPILDESERKLSKELIRPHLKPKELEDGEMITPFLIALDLGMKEELLPVVESWESKKIQSRTRSSYFEHKERRKNIVFLLEDPEIIKSNMRKIGHQLESVDELKRWLGITGYSDLEWAALSVKAVFHDYDNERHKEMLKLFLGIKAPEAAKPMLHLYAVPKLASETKHWFVEHPYFAIEGLVPAVLDGDKKISELAID
;
A
#
# COMPACT_ATOMS: atom_id res chain seq x y z
N MET A 1 -25.12 -3.78 20.04
CA MET A 1 -25.29 -2.70 19.01
C MET A 1 -24.76 -3.13 17.65
N LEU A 2 -23.67 -3.90 17.57
CA LEU A 2 -23.16 -4.45 16.30
C LEU A 2 -24.07 -5.58 15.75
N SER A 3 -24.58 -6.45 16.64
CA SER A 3 -25.50 -7.54 16.28
C SER A 3 -26.81 -7.06 15.62
N GLU A 4 -27.38 -5.93 16.04
CA GLU A 4 -28.56 -5.32 15.40
C GLU A 4 -28.24 -4.69 14.03
N LYS A 5 -27.05 -4.10 13.86
CA LYS A 5 -26.59 -3.57 12.56
C LYS A 5 -26.31 -4.69 11.55
N LEU A 6 -25.78 -5.82 12.05
CA LEU A 6 -25.56 -7.03 11.26
C LEU A 6 -26.86 -7.72 10.85
N LYS A 7 -27.91 -7.73 11.69
CA LYS A 7 -29.22 -8.32 11.36
C LYS A 7 -29.94 -7.59 10.22
N LYS A 8 -29.82 -6.26 10.14
CA LYS A 8 -30.65 -5.43 9.25
C LYS A 8 -30.19 -5.40 7.78
N GLY A 9 -29.00 -5.90 7.45
CA GLY A 9 -28.45 -5.74 6.11
C GLY A 9 -28.24 -4.25 5.77
N TYR A 10 -27.63 -3.96 4.62
CA TYR A 10 -27.43 -2.57 4.18
C TYR A 10 -28.79 -1.88 3.96
N GLN A 11 -29.25 -1.13 4.95
CA GLN A 11 -30.13 0.01 4.74
C GLN A 11 -29.29 1.25 4.95
N GLY A 12 -29.00 1.95 3.86
CA GLY A 12 -28.34 3.25 3.90
C GLY A 12 -29.12 4.17 4.82
N THR A 13 -28.48 4.61 5.90
CA THR A 13 -29.02 5.66 6.76
C THR A 13 -28.91 6.99 6.04
N GLY A 14 -29.86 7.23 5.13
CA GLY A 14 -30.18 8.53 4.57
C GLY A 14 -31.49 9.01 5.18
N GLU A 15 -31.46 9.49 6.42
CA GLU A 15 -32.56 10.27 6.97
C GLU A 15 -32.32 11.74 6.63
N VAL A 16 -32.77 12.14 5.44
CA VAL A 16 -33.02 13.55 5.13
C VAL A 16 -34.34 13.89 5.77
N VAL A 17 -34.29 14.59 6.91
CA VAL A 17 -35.47 15.18 7.52
C VAL A 17 -35.97 16.29 6.58
N ALA A 18 -37.01 15.97 5.82
CA ALA A 18 -37.80 16.93 5.08
C ALA A 18 -38.64 17.75 6.06
N SER A 19 -38.30 19.02 6.22
CA SER A 19 -39.21 20.02 6.78
C SER A 19 -39.66 20.94 5.65
N THR A 20 -40.89 20.68 5.22
CA THR A 20 -41.69 21.48 4.30
C THR A 20 -41.95 22.87 4.86
N SER A 21 -41.54 23.92 4.14
CA SER A 21 -42.35 25.13 4.00
C SER A 21 -41.96 25.94 2.77
N SER A 22 -42.97 26.22 1.96
CA SER A 22 -43.06 27.27 0.93
C SER A 22 -44.51 27.78 1.01
N PRO A 23 -44.90 28.96 0.48
CA PRO A 23 -44.19 29.83 -0.48
C PRO A 23 -44.34 31.36 -0.24
N LYS A 24 -43.61 32.20 -1.00
CA LYS A 24 -44.21 33.36 -1.73
C LYS A 24 -43.22 34.09 -2.67
N SER A 25 -43.58 34.04 -3.95
CA SER A 25 -43.45 34.99 -5.08
C SER A 25 -42.38 36.10 -5.08
N ALA A 26 -41.65 36.20 -6.20
CA ALA A 26 -41.71 37.36 -7.11
C ALA A 26 -41.11 37.03 -8.49
N LYS A 27 -41.84 37.42 -9.54
CA LYS A 27 -41.47 37.44 -10.97
C LYS A 27 -40.47 38.57 -11.26
N ASN A 28 -39.61 38.37 -12.26
CA ASN A 28 -39.15 39.31 -13.34
C ASN A 28 -38.16 38.49 -14.20
N LYS A 29 -38.44 37.98 -15.41
CA LYS A 29 -38.71 38.54 -16.76
C LYS A 29 -37.60 39.44 -17.36
N ALA A 30 -36.85 38.82 -18.29
CA ALA A 30 -36.20 39.29 -19.53
C ALA A 30 -35.10 40.37 -19.48
N GLU A 31 -33.95 40.10 -20.12
CA GLU A 31 -33.63 40.65 -21.46
C GLU A 31 -32.35 40.04 -22.06
N THR A 32 -32.44 39.73 -23.36
CA THR A 32 -31.41 39.35 -24.33
C THR A 32 -30.71 40.57 -24.92
N SER A 33 -29.43 40.45 -25.28
CA SER A 33 -28.88 41.12 -26.47
C SER A 33 -27.53 40.52 -26.91
N GLU A 34 -27.57 39.80 -28.03
CA GLU A 34 -26.46 39.72 -28.99
C GLU A 34 -26.36 41.03 -29.80
N ILE A 35 -25.18 41.33 -30.36
CA ILE A 35 -24.84 41.88 -31.71
C ILE A 35 -23.35 42.28 -31.65
N LYS A 36 -22.41 41.54 -32.28
CA LYS A 36 -21.94 41.56 -33.69
C LYS A 36 -21.29 42.87 -34.20
N SER A 37 -20.00 42.71 -34.54
CA SER A 37 -19.27 43.21 -35.74
C SER A 37 -18.99 44.70 -35.96
N ALA A 38 -17.71 45.03 -36.20
CA ALA A 38 -17.28 45.66 -37.46
C ALA A 38 -15.75 45.59 -37.65
N GLN A 39 -15.32 45.05 -38.81
CA GLN A 39 -14.01 45.23 -39.43
C GLN A 39 -13.87 46.65 -39.98
N THR A 40 -12.64 47.17 -40.09
CA THR A 40 -12.23 47.85 -41.33
C THR A 40 -10.74 47.64 -41.60
N LYS A 41 -10.45 47.24 -42.83
CA LYS A 41 -9.13 47.06 -43.46
C LYS A 41 -8.54 48.41 -43.86
N GLN A 42 -7.21 48.49 -43.90
CA GLN A 42 -6.51 49.19 -44.98
C GLN A 42 -5.19 48.47 -45.31
N THR A 43 -4.98 48.27 -46.61
CA THR A 43 -3.91 47.54 -47.31
C THR A 43 -2.94 48.49 -47.97
N THR A 44 -1.65 48.08 -48.04
CA THR A 44 -0.63 48.17 -49.13
C THR A 44 0.76 48.23 -48.47
N GLU A 45 1.90 47.76 -48.99
CA GLU A 45 2.31 46.68 -49.90
C GLU A 45 3.87 46.69 -49.84
N THR A 46 4.51 45.52 -50.02
CA THR A 46 5.89 45.29 -50.54
C THR A 46 7.20 45.68 -49.82
N ASN A 47 8.07 44.64 -49.75
CA ASN A 47 9.53 44.57 -49.94
C ASN A 47 10.53 44.97 -48.83
N GLY A 48 11.46 44.04 -48.54
CA GLY A 48 12.83 44.37 -48.16
C GLY A 48 13.49 43.48 -47.08
N LYS A 49 14.27 42.48 -47.50
CA LYS A 49 15.35 41.84 -46.71
C LYS A 49 16.45 42.85 -46.39
N VAL A 50 16.83 43.03 -45.11
CA VAL A 50 18.16 43.51 -44.65
C VAL A 50 18.31 43.02 -43.19
N ALA A 51 19.09 42.00 -42.81
CA ALA A 51 20.55 41.86 -42.78
C ALA A 51 21.26 42.96 -41.95
N ILE A 52 21.38 42.77 -40.62
CA ILE A 52 22.34 43.53 -39.80
C ILE A 52 23.54 42.63 -39.50
N ALA A 53 24.64 42.97 -40.14
CA ALA A 53 25.97 42.40 -39.96
C ALA A 53 26.56 42.82 -38.60
N ARG A 54 27.24 41.89 -37.93
CA ARG A 54 28.38 42.21 -37.08
C ARG A 54 29.60 41.44 -37.60
N GLU A 55 30.62 42.22 -37.91
CA GLU A 55 31.89 41.81 -38.50
C GLU A 55 32.59 40.76 -37.65
N SER A 56 32.98 39.66 -38.27
CA SER A 56 34.03 38.77 -37.77
C SER A 56 35.30 39.09 -38.56
N GLN A 57 36.30 39.63 -37.90
CA GLN A 57 37.64 39.81 -38.46
C GLN A 57 38.20 38.44 -38.88
N LYS A 58 38.57 38.34 -40.15
CA LYS A 58 39.30 37.20 -40.73
C LYS A 58 40.74 37.20 -40.23
N HIS A 59 41.15 36.12 -39.57
CA HIS A 59 42.48 35.55 -39.80
C HIS A 59 42.33 34.10 -40.23
N SER A 60 42.56 33.92 -41.53
CA SER A 60 42.66 32.65 -42.22
C SER A 60 44.09 32.16 -42.09
N GLN A 61 44.28 30.95 -41.56
CA GLN A 61 45.30 30.02 -42.05
C GLN A 61 44.77 28.58 -41.95
N ASN A 62 44.47 28.03 -43.14
CA ASN A 62 44.55 26.64 -43.58
C ASN A 62 44.37 25.50 -42.58
N GLY A 63 43.24 24.81 -42.74
CA GLY A 63 43.13 23.37 -42.60
C GLY A 63 41.85 22.92 -43.32
N ASN A 64 41.96 22.34 -44.52
CA ASN A 64 40.85 21.64 -45.15
C ASN A 64 40.57 20.36 -44.33
N HIS A 65 39.85 20.50 -43.23
CA HIS A 65 39.14 19.40 -42.63
C HIS A 65 37.71 19.46 -43.16
N THR A 66 37.43 18.62 -44.15
CA THR A 66 36.06 18.20 -44.42
C THR A 66 35.52 17.70 -43.09
N ILE A 67 34.60 18.45 -42.47
CA ILE A 67 33.83 17.95 -41.34
C ILE A 67 32.97 16.85 -41.95
N GLU A 68 33.46 15.62 -41.93
CA GLU A 68 32.60 14.47 -42.10
C GLU A 68 31.55 14.60 -41.01
N GLU A 69 30.30 14.87 -41.41
CA GLU A 69 29.14 14.58 -40.58
C GLU A 69 29.18 13.08 -40.28
N LYS A 70 29.92 12.71 -39.24
CA LYS A 70 29.80 11.41 -38.60
C LYS A 70 28.35 11.34 -38.18
N LYS A 71 27.55 10.59 -38.95
CA LYS A 71 26.23 10.14 -38.53
C LYS A 71 26.36 9.71 -37.07
N LEU A 72 25.60 10.38 -36.20
CA LEU A 72 25.51 10.01 -34.79
C LEU A 72 25.33 8.50 -34.74
N LYS A 73 26.20 7.82 -33.98
CA LYS A 73 26.06 6.38 -33.69
C LYS A 73 24.61 6.15 -33.29
N GLU A 74 24.04 5.03 -33.73
CA GLU A 74 22.71 4.61 -33.31
C GLU A 74 22.58 4.80 -31.78
N PRO A 75 21.44 5.36 -31.31
CA PRO A 75 21.27 5.66 -29.90
C PRO A 75 21.51 4.39 -29.09
N ILE A 76 22.47 4.45 -28.16
CA ILE A 76 22.78 3.32 -27.28
C ILE A 76 21.52 3.01 -26.48
N GLU A 77 21.09 1.75 -26.51
CA GLU A 77 19.85 1.33 -25.89
C GLU A 77 19.86 1.61 -24.38
N LYS A 78 18.87 2.37 -23.91
CA LYS A 78 18.66 2.64 -22.49
C LYS A 78 18.05 1.40 -21.82
N THR A 79 18.47 1.11 -20.59
CA THR A 79 17.85 0.04 -19.79
C THR A 79 17.81 0.40 -18.31
N LEU A 80 16.77 -0.07 -17.61
CA LEU A 80 16.69 0.00 -16.15
C LEU A 80 17.48 -1.14 -15.47
N GLY A 81 18.11 -2.04 -16.23
CA GLY A 81 18.85 -3.17 -15.68
C GLY A 81 17.95 -4.24 -15.06
N LEU A 82 16.65 -4.21 -15.38
CA LEU A 82 15.63 -5.14 -14.89
C LEU A 82 15.02 -5.91 -16.07
N SER A 83 14.68 -7.18 -15.84
CA SER A 83 13.91 -7.99 -16.80
C SER A 83 12.51 -7.42 -17.01
N LYS A 84 11.84 -7.83 -18.10
CA LYS A 84 10.45 -7.42 -18.35
C LYS A 84 9.53 -7.87 -17.22
N GLU A 85 9.81 -9.05 -16.66
CA GLU A 85 9.08 -9.64 -15.55
C GLU A 85 9.24 -8.81 -14.28
N GLU A 86 10.46 -8.36 -13.98
CA GLU A 86 10.75 -7.50 -12.82
C GLU A 86 10.14 -6.09 -12.95
N LEU A 87 10.10 -5.54 -14.16
CA LEU A 87 9.41 -4.27 -14.44
C LEU A 87 7.89 -4.43 -14.46
N SER A 88 7.41 -5.65 -14.67
CA SER A 88 5.99 -6.00 -14.62
C SER A 88 5.50 -6.32 -13.21
N VAL A 89 6.35 -6.21 -12.18
CA VAL A 89 5.95 -6.34 -10.76
C VAL A 89 5.06 -5.15 -10.40
N ARG A 90 3.79 -5.29 -10.78
CA ARG A 90 2.68 -4.39 -10.51
C ARG A 90 1.95 -4.83 -9.25
N PHE A 91 1.01 -4.00 -8.79
CA PHE A 91 0.08 -4.44 -7.75
C PHE A 91 -0.82 -5.53 -8.33
N ASN A 92 -0.43 -6.79 -8.10
CA ASN A 92 -1.18 -7.95 -8.57
C ASN A 92 -2.23 -8.32 -7.55
N ILE A 93 -3.50 -8.14 -7.94
CA ILE A 93 -4.63 -8.72 -7.22
C ILE A 93 -4.41 -10.24 -7.17
N ALA A 94 -4.57 -10.85 -5.99
CA ALA A 94 -4.37 -12.28 -5.83
C ALA A 94 -5.15 -13.08 -6.87
N ALA A 95 -4.51 -14.09 -7.48
CA ALA A 95 -5.18 -14.96 -8.43
C ALA A 95 -6.33 -15.72 -7.74
N ILE A 96 -7.42 -15.96 -8.48
CA ILE A 96 -8.52 -16.80 -8.00
C ILE A 96 -8.09 -18.26 -8.07
N LEU A 97 -8.21 -18.95 -6.95
CA LEU A 97 -7.98 -20.38 -6.81
C LEU A 97 -9.34 -21.11 -6.76
N PRO A 98 -9.44 -22.31 -7.35
CA PRO A 98 -10.63 -23.13 -7.22
C PRO A 98 -10.96 -23.41 -5.75
N LYS A 99 -12.26 -23.38 -5.41
CA LYS A 99 -12.72 -23.81 -4.09
C LYS A 99 -12.59 -25.33 -3.99
N GLU A 100 -11.97 -25.82 -2.92
CA GLU A 100 -11.86 -27.26 -2.65
C GLU A 100 -12.99 -27.73 -1.74
N GLU A 101 -13.34 -29.02 -1.84
CA GLU A 101 -14.25 -29.62 -0.88
C GLU A 101 -13.58 -29.73 0.50
N PRO A 102 -14.30 -29.39 1.59
CA PRO A 102 -13.76 -29.54 2.94
C PRO A 102 -13.38 -30.99 3.25
N LYS A 103 -12.27 -31.16 3.98
CA LYS A 103 -11.87 -32.48 4.48
C LYS A 103 -12.87 -32.98 5.54
N PRO A 104 -12.94 -34.32 5.75
CA PRO A 104 -13.72 -34.87 6.85
C PRO A 104 -13.31 -34.28 8.19
N PHE A 105 -14.30 -33.88 9.00
CA PHE A 105 -14.09 -33.27 10.30
C PHE A 105 -14.38 -34.26 11.42
N ASP A 106 -13.36 -34.55 12.24
CA ASP A 106 -13.50 -35.32 13.49
C ASP A 106 -13.28 -34.39 14.69
N LEU A 107 -14.39 -34.06 15.36
CA LEU A 107 -14.40 -33.16 16.50
C LEU A 107 -13.51 -33.65 17.64
N LYS A 108 -13.53 -34.96 17.96
CA LYS A 108 -12.80 -35.49 19.10
C LYS A 108 -11.29 -35.41 18.87
N THR A 109 -10.86 -35.86 17.69
CA THR A 109 -9.46 -35.75 17.27
C THR A 109 -8.99 -34.29 17.26
N LYS A 110 -9.83 -33.35 16.82
CA LYS A 110 -9.50 -31.91 16.79
C LYS A 110 -9.39 -31.30 18.19
N ILE A 111 -10.25 -31.67 19.13
CA ILE A 111 -10.13 -31.24 20.54
C ILE A 111 -8.84 -31.79 21.16
N GLU A 112 -8.51 -33.06 20.92
CA GLU A 112 -7.27 -33.68 21.43
C GLU A 112 -6.00 -32.99 20.88
N GLN A 113 -6.02 -32.57 19.60
CA GLN A 113 -4.92 -31.84 18.94
C GLN A 113 -4.57 -30.52 19.62
N LEU A 114 -5.52 -29.86 20.30
CA LEU A 114 -5.26 -28.61 21.05
C LEU A 114 -4.26 -28.79 22.19
N SER A 115 -3.99 -30.03 22.63
CA SER A 115 -2.96 -30.32 23.63
C SER A 115 -1.54 -29.95 23.16
N SER A 116 -1.34 -29.77 21.85
CA SER A 116 -0.07 -29.40 21.22
C SER A 116 0.19 -27.89 21.18
N LEU A 117 -0.78 -27.06 21.61
CA LEU A 117 -0.67 -25.60 21.55
C LEU A 117 0.52 -25.10 22.38
N LYS A 118 1.27 -24.16 21.81
CA LYS A 118 2.44 -23.55 22.43
C LYS A 118 2.16 -22.10 22.81
N SER A 119 2.96 -21.57 23.74
CA SER A 119 2.97 -20.14 24.01
C SER A 119 3.65 -19.40 22.86
N GLY A 120 2.95 -18.40 22.32
CA GLY A 120 3.51 -17.38 21.44
C GLY A 120 3.84 -16.10 22.21
N ILE A 121 4.11 -15.03 21.46
CA ILE A 121 4.30 -13.68 22.01
C ILE A 121 2.93 -13.18 22.48
N GLY A 122 2.75 -12.97 23.78
CA GLY A 122 1.53 -12.39 24.37
C GLY A 122 0.25 -13.26 24.33
N SER A 123 0.24 -14.39 23.63
CA SER A 123 -0.90 -15.30 23.50
C SER A 123 -0.45 -16.72 23.09
N VAL A 124 -1.37 -17.52 22.58
CA VAL A 124 -1.14 -18.84 21.97
C VAL A 124 -0.59 -18.68 20.55
N ASP A 125 0.37 -19.54 20.20
CA ASP A 125 0.82 -19.68 18.81
C ASP A 125 -0.13 -20.60 18.04
N TRP A 126 -0.82 -20.02 17.05
CA TRP A 126 -1.79 -20.71 16.20
C TRP A 126 -1.18 -21.16 14.86
N THR A 127 0.07 -20.83 14.58
CA THR A 127 0.71 -21.02 13.26
C THR A 127 0.80 -22.50 12.86
N ASP A 128 1.10 -23.37 13.82
CA ASP A 128 1.28 -24.82 13.60
C ASP A 128 -0.04 -25.62 13.61
N GLN A 129 -1.19 -24.97 13.81
CA GLN A 129 -2.47 -25.67 14.04
C GLN A 129 -3.20 -26.08 12.76
N ASN A 130 -2.64 -25.79 11.58
CA ASN A 130 -3.19 -26.16 10.27
C ASN A 130 -4.68 -25.82 10.14
N ILE A 131 -5.07 -24.60 10.55
CA ILE A 131 -6.45 -24.11 10.41
C ILE A 131 -6.81 -24.11 8.92
N PRO A 132 -7.77 -24.95 8.47
CA PRO A 132 -8.03 -25.13 7.05
C PRO A 132 -8.76 -23.93 6.46
N LEU A 133 -8.51 -23.62 5.19
CA LEU A 133 -9.24 -22.56 4.48
C LEU A 133 -10.66 -22.99 4.10
N PHE A 134 -10.84 -24.28 3.79
CA PHE A 134 -12.11 -24.90 3.44
C PHE A 134 -12.58 -25.78 4.60
N MET A 135 -13.73 -25.43 5.20
CA MET A 135 -14.27 -26.08 6.38
C MET A 135 -15.70 -26.55 6.15
N THR A 136 -16.09 -27.62 6.83
CA THR A 136 -17.52 -27.91 7.06
C THR A 136 -18.07 -26.90 8.08
N LYS A 137 -19.38 -26.67 8.12
CA LYS A 137 -19.98 -25.79 9.15
C LYS A 137 -19.67 -26.22 10.59
N PRO A 138 -19.72 -27.52 10.96
CA PRO A 138 -19.28 -27.97 12.28
C PRO A 138 -17.82 -27.66 12.57
N GLU A 139 -16.92 -27.85 11.61
CA GLU A 139 -15.49 -27.52 11.77
C GLU A 139 -15.27 -26.02 11.97
N ALA A 140 -15.97 -25.19 11.20
CA ALA A 140 -15.93 -23.75 11.37
C ALA A 140 -16.48 -23.32 12.74
N HIS A 141 -17.54 -23.95 13.22
CA HIS A 141 -18.07 -23.70 14.57
C HIS A 141 -17.04 -24.07 15.65
N PHE A 142 -16.36 -25.21 15.51
CA PHE A 142 -15.26 -25.60 16.40
C PHE A 142 -14.14 -24.55 16.41
N TRP A 143 -13.61 -24.18 15.25
CA TRP A 143 -12.50 -23.23 15.17
C TRP A 143 -12.89 -21.84 15.66
N PHE A 144 -14.10 -21.39 15.34
CA PHE A 144 -14.61 -20.12 15.86
C PHE A 144 -14.55 -20.10 17.39
N LEU A 145 -15.14 -21.11 18.06
CA LEU A 145 -15.13 -21.19 19.51
C LEU A 145 -13.71 -21.33 20.08
N ALA A 146 -12.88 -22.18 19.48
CA ALA A 146 -11.50 -22.40 19.93
C ALA A 146 -10.69 -21.09 19.93
N LEU A 147 -10.84 -20.28 18.87
CA LEU A 147 -10.13 -19.01 18.72
C LEU A 147 -10.71 -17.90 19.61
N THR A 148 -12.04 -17.85 19.82
CA THR A 148 -12.68 -16.80 20.63
C THR A 148 -12.65 -17.04 22.13
N CYS A 149 -12.70 -18.30 22.55
CA CYS A 149 -12.85 -18.69 23.96
C CYS A 149 -11.51 -19.05 24.61
N MET A 150 -10.40 -18.85 23.91
CA MET A 150 -9.08 -19.12 24.47
C MET A 150 -8.76 -18.16 25.62
N GLY A 151 -8.14 -18.72 26.68
CA GLY A 151 -7.66 -17.96 27.82
C GLY A 151 -6.22 -17.49 27.65
N ASN A 152 -5.81 -16.49 28.43
CA ASN A 152 -4.44 -15.98 28.41
C ASN A 152 -3.45 -17.07 28.84
N PHE A 153 -2.34 -17.19 28.11
CA PHE A 153 -1.17 -17.95 28.55
C PHE A 153 -0.31 -17.12 29.49
N TYR A 154 0.30 -17.77 30.47
CA TYR A 154 1.10 -17.11 31.50
C TYR A 154 2.60 -17.08 31.17
N GLY A 155 2.94 -17.23 29.88
CA GLY A 155 4.31 -17.22 29.37
C GLY A 155 4.99 -18.59 29.37
N TYR A 156 6.22 -18.63 28.81
CA TYR A 156 6.96 -19.86 28.53
C TYR A 156 7.32 -20.68 29.79
N TYR A 157 7.60 -20.02 30.91
CA TYR A 157 8.04 -20.67 32.14
C TYR A 157 6.88 -21.23 32.99
N GLU A 158 5.63 -21.02 32.60
CA GLU A 158 4.45 -21.46 33.36
C GLU A 158 3.69 -22.60 32.66
N GLU A 159 4.42 -23.61 32.20
CA GLU A 159 3.91 -24.75 31.42
C GLU A 159 2.68 -25.41 32.07
N GLN A 160 2.69 -25.60 33.39
CA GLN A 160 1.58 -26.21 34.13
C GLN A 160 0.32 -25.33 34.14
N LYS A 161 0.46 -23.99 34.16
CA LYS A 161 -0.70 -23.10 34.07
C LYS A 161 -1.23 -23.07 32.64
N ASN A 162 -0.36 -23.07 31.63
CA ASN A 162 -0.77 -23.15 30.22
C ASN A 162 -1.52 -24.45 29.92
N LYS A 163 -1.04 -25.60 30.44
CA LYS A 163 -1.75 -26.89 30.36
C LYS A 163 -3.16 -26.83 30.96
N ARG A 164 -3.34 -26.14 32.09
CA ARG A 164 -4.68 -25.94 32.68
C ARG A 164 -5.57 -25.04 31.83
N VAL A 165 -5.01 -24.05 31.15
CA VAL A 165 -5.78 -23.20 30.22
C VAL A 165 -6.25 -24.02 29.03
N ILE A 166 -5.38 -24.84 28.43
CA ILE A 166 -5.74 -25.76 27.34
C ILE A 166 -6.82 -26.74 27.81
N GLN A 167 -6.66 -27.36 28.98
CA GLN A 167 -7.66 -28.30 29.51
C GLN A 167 -9.03 -27.64 29.68
N ARG A 168 -9.09 -26.41 30.22
CA ARG A 168 -10.35 -25.67 30.34
C ARG A 168 -11.01 -25.40 28.98
N LEU A 169 -10.21 -25.07 27.95
CA LEU A 169 -10.71 -24.91 26.60
C LEU A 169 -11.29 -26.22 26.07
N GLN A 170 -10.57 -27.34 26.23
CA GLN A 170 -11.03 -28.66 25.80
C GLN A 170 -12.31 -29.08 26.52
N ASP A 171 -12.39 -28.89 27.84
CA ASP A 171 -13.59 -29.17 28.63
C ASP A 171 -14.77 -28.32 28.17
N PHE A 172 -14.54 -27.03 27.91
CA PHE A 172 -15.54 -26.15 27.35
C PHE A 172 -16.03 -26.65 25.98
N LEU A 173 -15.13 -26.92 25.03
CA LEU A 173 -15.50 -27.39 23.69
C LEU A 173 -16.25 -28.73 23.74
N ASN A 174 -15.84 -29.65 24.60
CA ASN A 174 -16.54 -30.92 24.84
C ASN A 174 -17.96 -30.73 25.40
N SER A 175 -18.21 -29.63 26.12
CA SER A 175 -19.54 -29.31 26.66
C SER A 175 -20.48 -28.62 25.66
N GLN A 176 -19.98 -28.19 24.50
CA GLN A 176 -20.77 -27.47 23.51
C GLN A 176 -21.34 -28.40 22.44
N THR A 177 -22.54 -28.06 21.95
CA THR A 177 -23.07 -28.65 20.70
C THR A 177 -22.42 -27.96 19.50
N ILE A 178 -21.48 -28.65 18.85
CA ILE A 178 -20.72 -28.13 17.70
C ILE A 178 -21.25 -28.77 16.42
N ASP A 179 -22.34 -28.23 15.91
CA ASP A 179 -23.10 -28.74 14.75
C ASP A 179 -23.13 -27.76 13.57
N GLY A 180 -22.41 -26.63 13.67
CA GLY A 180 -22.45 -25.55 12.68
C GLY A 180 -23.59 -24.54 12.84
N ASN A 181 -24.52 -24.71 13.77
CA ASN A 181 -25.68 -23.82 13.97
C ASN A 181 -25.39 -22.69 14.98
N LEU A 182 -24.21 -22.07 14.89
CA LEU A 182 -23.88 -20.91 15.70
C LEU A 182 -24.67 -19.70 15.19
N THR A 183 -25.43 -19.03 16.05
CA THR A 183 -26.13 -17.80 15.64
C THR A 183 -25.17 -16.62 15.59
N LEU A 184 -25.47 -15.64 14.73
CA LEU A 184 -24.62 -14.46 14.59
C LEU A 184 -24.58 -13.65 15.87
N GLU A 185 -25.68 -13.58 16.62
CA GLU A 185 -25.74 -12.85 17.90
C GLU A 185 -24.78 -13.47 18.90
N LYS A 186 -24.81 -14.80 19.06
CA LYS A 186 -23.90 -15.50 19.96
C LYS A 186 -22.44 -15.33 19.53
N ALA A 187 -22.17 -15.38 18.22
CA ALA A 187 -20.83 -15.13 17.70
C ALA A 187 -20.36 -13.71 17.99
N MET A 188 -21.23 -12.71 17.81
CA MET A 188 -20.92 -11.32 18.11
C MET A 188 -20.73 -11.09 19.61
N ASP A 189 -21.53 -11.70 20.48
CA ASP A 189 -21.36 -11.59 21.94
C ASP A 189 -19.99 -12.17 22.40
N LEU A 190 -19.51 -13.20 21.71
CA LEU A 190 -18.18 -13.78 21.96
C LEU A 190 -17.04 -12.86 21.46
N LEU A 191 -17.28 -12.07 20.42
CA LEU A 191 -16.33 -11.11 19.86
C LEU A 191 -16.40 -9.73 20.54
N GLU A 192 -17.57 -9.31 21.02
CA GLU A 192 -17.77 -8.05 21.73
C GLU A 192 -16.92 -8.06 23.01
N ARG A 193 -16.15 -6.98 23.20
CA ARG A 193 -15.19 -6.82 24.30
C ARG A 193 -15.68 -5.78 25.29
N GLN A 194 -15.27 -5.95 26.55
CA GLN A 194 -15.52 -4.91 27.54
C GLN A 194 -14.72 -3.65 27.20
N GLU A 195 -15.35 -2.49 27.41
CA GLU A 195 -14.75 -1.17 27.16
C GLU A 195 -13.55 -0.89 28.08
N ASP A 196 -13.55 -1.48 29.29
CA ASP A 196 -12.44 -1.46 30.24
C ASP A 196 -11.52 -2.67 30.03
N SER A 197 -10.43 -2.45 29.29
CA SER A 197 -9.42 -3.46 28.94
C SER A 197 -8.81 -4.16 30.15
N ARG A 198 -8.76 -3.51 31.32
CA ARG A 198 -8.19 -4.08 32.55
C ARG A 198 -9.06 -5.16 33.18
N LYS A 199 -10.35 -5.22 32.81
CA LYS A 199 -11.30 -6.25 33.27
C LYS A 199 -11.50 -7.38 32.27
N GLU A 200 -11.08 -7.20 31.03
CA GLU A 200 -11.15 -8.22 29.99
C GLU A 200 -10.12 -9.33 30.27
N LYS A 201 -10.60 -10.57 30.37
CA LYS A 201 -9.76 -11.75 30.67
C LYS A 201 -9.59 -12.67 29.46
N ARG A 202 -10.36 -12.45 28.39
CA ARG A 202 -10.27 -13.23 27.15
C ARG A 202 -9.14 -12.68 26.28
N THR A 203 -8.37 -13.57 25.65
CA THR A 203 -7.39 -13.17 24.63
C THR A 203 -8.10 -12.55 23.44
N THR A 204 -7.46 -11.61 22.74
CA THR A 204 -7.88 -11.23 21.39
C THR A 204 -7.82 -12.48 20.50
N PRO A 205 -8.87 -12.80 19.72
CA PRO A 205 -8.81 -13.85 18.73
C PRO A 205 -7.82 -13.41 17.63
N PRO A 206 -7.00 -14.32 17.08
CA PRO A 206 -6.09 -13.97 16.01
C PRO A 206 -6.84 -13.65 14.70
N SER A 207 -6.15 -13.03 13.74
CA SER A 207 -6.66 -12.73 12.39
C SER A 207 -7.35 -13.90 11.70
N TYR A 208 -6.90 -15.13 11.97
CA TYR A 208 -7.48 -16.38 11.46
C TYR A 208 -8.98 -16.56 11.74
N ILE A 209 -9.56 -15.85 12.71
CA ILE A 209 -10.99 -15.92 13.04
C ILE A 209 -11.89 -15.57 11.84
N THR A 210 -11.39 -14.77 10.90
CA THR A 210 -12.12 -14.38 9.68
C THR A 210 -12.50 -15.60 8.83
N ILE A 211 -11.71 -16.68 8.86
CA ILE A 211 -11.93 -17.89 8.05
C ILE A 211 -13.15 -18.71 8.52
N PRO A 212 -13.23 -19.16 9.79
CA PRO A 212 -14.43 -19.84 10.27
C PRO A 212 -15.65 -18.91 10.26
N PHE A 213 -15.47 -17.59 10.49
CA PHE A 213 -16.57 -16.63 10.40
C PHE A 213 -17.18 -16.55 8.99
N TYR A 214 -16.34 -16.58 7.95
CA TYR A 214 -16.80 -16.67 6.55
C TYR A 214 -17.61 -17.94 6.30
N THR A 215 -17.14 -19.10 6.75
CA THR A 215 -17.86 -20.37 6.55
C THR A 215 -19.21 -20.41 7.27
N LEU A 216 -19.30 -19.80 8.45
CA LEU A 216 -20.52 -19.80 9.27
C LEU A 216 -21.57 -18.80 8.77
N PHE A 217 -21.13 -17.59 8.40
CA PHE A 217 -22.03 -16.43 8.22
C PHE A 217 -22.00 -15.82 6.81
N GLY A 218 -21.05 -16.23 5.97
CA GLY A 218 -20.88 -15.72 4.62
C GLY A 218 -20.13 -14.38 4.55
N LEU A 219 -19.79 -14.00 3.31
CA LEU A 219 -18.94 -12.85 2.99
C LEU A 219 -19.51 -11.51 3.48
N GLU A 220 -20.82 -11.29 3.35
CA GLU A 220 -21.43 -10.01 3.73
C GLU A 220 -21.22 -9.69 5.22
N LYS A 221 -21.38 -10.71 6.07
CA LYS A 221 -21.22 -10.55 7.52
C LYS A 221 -19.76 -10.36 7.90
N VAL A 222 -18.84 -11.07 7.22
CA VAL A 222 -17.39 -10.86 7.36
C VAL A 222 -17.02 -9.43 7.05
N LEU A 223 -17.43 -8.91 5.90
CA LEU A 223 -17.07 -7.55 5.48
C LEU A 223 -17.68 -6.49 6.40
N HIS A 224 -18.94 -6.68 6.82
CA HIS A 224 -19.54 -5.77 7.79
C HIS A 224 -18.78 -5.80 9.13
N PHE A 225 -18.41 -6.98 9.63
CA PHE A 225 -17.59 -7.11 10.83
C PHE A 225 -16.27 -6.36 10.66
N LEU A 226 -15.53 -6.62 9.59
CA LEU A 226 -14.24 -5.99 9.31
C LEU A 226 -14.32 -4.46 9.11
N ALA A 227 -15.44 -3.96 8.58
CA ALA A 227 -15.64 -2.54 8.30
C ALA A 227 -16.30 -1.75 9.45
N THR A 228 -16.73 -2.41 10.53
CA THR A 228 -17.43 -1.76 11.65
C THR A 228 -16.87 -2.10 13.03
N TYR A 229 -16.21 -3.23 13.16
CA TYR A 229 -15.58 -3.64 14.41
C TYR A 229 -14.22 -2.95 14.57
N ASN A 230 -14.15 -1.98 15.47
CA ASN A 230 -12.91 -1.42 15.97
C ASN A 230 -12.59 -2.00 17.35
N TYR A 231 -11.31 -2.25 17.57
CA TYR A 231 -10.83 -2.60 18.90
C TYR A 231 -11.00 -1.40 19.85
N PRO A 232 -11.40 -1.59 21.12
CA PRO A 232 -11.52 -0.48 22.06
C PRO A 232 -10.17 0.25 22.22
N GLU A 233 -10.18 1.58 22.13
CA GLU A 233 -8.97 2.44 22.25
C GLU A 233 -8.16 2.22 23.54
N SER A 234 -8.79 1.64 24.58
CA SER A 234 -8.23 1.43 25.91
C SER A 234 -7.36 0.18 26.04
N VAL A 235 -7.31 -0.68 25.02
CA VAL A 235 -6.48 -1.89 25.07
C VAL A 235 -5.08 -1.55 24.53
N GLU A 236 -4.16 -1.23 25.44
CA GLU A 236 -2.74 -0.93 25.15
C GLU A 236 -1.97 -2.10 24.51
N THR A 237 -2.56 -3.28 24.42
CA THR A 237 -2.01 -4.35 23.60
C THR A 237 -2.38 -4.05 22.15
N GLY A 238 -1.47 -3.36 21.44
CA GLY A 238 -1.40 -3.49 19.99
C GLY A 238 -1.56 -4.96 19.61
N ASP A 239 -2.11 -5.24 18.44
CA ASP A 239 -2.37 -6.61 17.97
C ASP A 239 -1.04 -7.35 17.70
N PHE A 240 -0.32 -7.70 18.76
CA PHE A 240 1.00 -8.33 18.73
C PHE A 240 0.90 -9.83 18.40
N THR A 241 -0.30 -10.37 18.20
CA THR A 241 -0.56 -11.81 18.32
C THR A 241 -1.15 -12.43 17.06
N ASN A 242 -0.59 -12.10 15.89
CA ASN A 242 -0.92 -12.62 14.53
C ASN A 242 -1.70 -11.67 13.62
N GLY A 243 -1.53 -10.36 13.82
CA GLY A 243 -1.90 -9.33 12.86
C GLY A 243 -3.39 -8.99 12.82
N SER A 244 -3.72 -7.91 12.13
CA SER A 244 -5.10 -7.38 12.09
C SER A 244 -6.09 -8.38 11.49
N TYR A 245 -7.38 -8.34 11.86
CA TYR A 245 -8.41 -9.19 11.23
C TYR A 245 -8.46 -9.11 9.70
N TYR A 246 -7.95 -8.02 9.13
CA TYR A 246 -7.70 -7.88 7.69
C TYR A 246 -6.77 -8.97 7.13
N GLU A 247 -5.74 -9.41 7.84
CA GLU A 247 -4.87 -10.49 7.37
C GLU A 247 -5.63 -11.81 7.17
N GLY A 248 -6.65 -12.05 7.99
CA GLY A 248 -7.58 -13.15 7.80
C GLY A 248 -8.39 -13.02 6.50
N PHE A 249 -8.79 -11.79 6.14
CA PHE A 249 -9.45 -11.52 4.86
C PHE A 249 -8.50 -11.68 3.67
N ALA A 250 -7.26 -11.21 3.78
CA ALA A 250 -6.25 -11.37 2.73
C ALA A 250 -6.02 -12.87 2.39
N ARG A 251 -6.15 -13.76 3.37
CA ARG A 251 -6.12 -15.23 3.16
C ARG A 251 -7.36 -15.79 2.48
N LEU A 252 -8.51 -15.15 2.61
CA LEU A 252 -9.73 -15.52 1.88
C LEU A 252 -9.68 -15.04 0.42
N LEU A 253 -8.99 -13.93 0.15
CA LEU A 253 -8.99 -13.28 -1.17
C LEU A 253 -8.74 -14.24 -2.35
N PRO A 254 -7.79 -15.20 -2.31
CA PRO A 254 -7.59 -16.13 -3.41
C PRO A 254 -8.79 -17.03 -3.68
N ILE A 255 -9.63 -17.33 -2.70
CA ILE A 255 -10.79 -18.23 -2.88
C ILE A 255 -12.10 -17.49 -3.16
N LEU A 256 -12.09 -16.15 -3.09
CA LEU A 256 -13.24 -15.35 -3.47
C LEU A 256 -13.36 -15.33 -4.99
N ASP A 257 -14.50 -15.81 -5.50
CA ASP A 257 -14.80 -15.73 -6.93
C ASP A 257 -15.06 -14.28 -7.39
N GLU A 258 -15.22 -14.08 -8.70
CA GLU A 258 -15.38 -12.73 -9.26
C GLU A 258 -16.65 -12.03 -8.74
N SER A 259 -17.72 -12.79 -8.47
CA SER A 259 -18.97 -12.25 -7.92
C SER A 259 -18.80 -11.83 -6.46
N GLU A 260 -18.08 -12.62 -5.68
CA GLU A 260 -17.72 -12.32 -4.29
C GLU A 260 -16.77 -11.12 -4.19
N ARG A 261 -15.79 -11.03 -5.09
CA ARG A 261 -14.90 -9.86 -5.17
C ARG A 261 -15.67 -8.60 -5.54
N LYS A 262 -16.58 -8.69 -6.52
CA LYS A 262 -17.47 -7.56 -6.88
C LYS A 262 -18.33 -7.13 -5.70
N LEU A 263 -18.99 -8.08 -5.03
CA LEU A 263 -19.77 -7.81 -3.82
C LEU A 263 -18.91 -7.17 -2.72
N SER A 264 -17.66 -7.63 -2.57
CA SER A 264 -16.73 -7.06 -1.60
C SER A 264 -16.46 -5.59 -1.88
N LYS A 265 -16.18 -5.23 -3.13
CA LYS A 265 -16.01 -3.83 -3.56
C LYS A 265 -17.24 -2.98 -3.26
N GLU A 266 -18.44 -3.51 -3.56
CA GLU A 266 -19.70 -2.80 -3.32
C GLU A 266 -19.96 -2.53 -1.83
N LEU A 267 -19.69 -3.51 -0.97
CA LEU A 267 -19.91 -3.40 0.47
C LEU A 267 -18.89 -2.49 1.16
N ILE A 268 -17.62 -2.49 0.75
CA ILE A 268 -16.62 -1.65 1.42
C ILE A 268 -16.62 -0.20 0.91
N ARG A 269 -17.11 0.07 -0.31
CA ARG A 269 -17.08 1.40 -0.93
C ARG A 269 -17.62 2.53 -0.03
N PRO A 270 -18.74 2.37 0.70
CA PRO A 270 -19.26 3.42 1.59
C PRO A 270 -18.33 3.80 2.76
N HIS A 271 -17.33 2.96 3.05
CA HIS A 271 -16.35 3.16 4.12
C HIS A 271 -15.06 3.86 3.63
N LEU A 272 -14.87 4.01 2.31
CA LEU A 272 -13.71 4.66 1.69
C LEU A 272 -13.88 6.19 1.61
N LYS A 273 -14.12 6.83 2.76
CA LYS A 273 -14.27 8.28 2.81
C LYS A 273 -12.90 8.95 2.77
N PRO A 274 -12.72 10.05 2.00
CA PRO A 274 -11.51 10.85 2.04
C PRO A 274 -11.23 11.33 3.47
N LYS A 275 -10.11 10.89 4.03
CA LYS A 275 -9.62 11.27 5.36
C LYS A 275 -8.14 10.97 5.50
N GLU A 276 -7.49 11.61 6.48
CA GLU A 276 -6.17 11.20 6.94
C GLU A 276 -6.25 9.82 7.63
N LEU A 277 -5.28 8.95 7.36
CA LEU A 277 -5.16 7.64 8.02
C LEU A 277 -4.17 7.76 9.18
N GLU A 278 -4.63 8.31 10.31
CA GLU A 278 -3.83 8.49 11.53
C GLU A 278 -3.75 7.20 12.38
N ASP A 279 -2.85 7.19 13.37
CA ASP A 279 -2.68 6.08 14.30
C ASP A 279 -3.95 5.85 15.13
N GLY A 280 -4.45 4.62 15.19
CA GLY A 280 -5.70 4.25 15.85
C GLY A 280 -6.96 4.35 14.98
N GLU A 281 -6.89 4.93 13.78
CA GLU A 281 -8.02 4.98 12.86
C GLU A 281 -8.29 3.62 12.19
N MET A 282 -9.57 3.34 11.89
CA MET A 282 -9.95 2.12 11.18
C MET A 282 -9.38 2.14 9.76
N ILE A 283 -8.39 1.26 9.50
CA ILE A 283 -7.71 1.14 8.21
C ILE A 283 -8.19 -0.05 7.37
N THR A 284 -8.85 -1.03 8.00
CA THR A 284 -9.28 -2.29 7.35
C THR A 284 -10.03 -2.09 6.03
N PRO A 285 -11.02 -1.18 5.89
CA PRO A 285 -11.68 -0.96 4.60
C PRO A 285 -10.73 -0.55 3.47
N PHE A 286 -9.73 0.28 3.78
CA PHE A 286 -8.74 0.76 2.81
C PHE A 286 -7.77 -0.35 2.38
N LEU A 287 -7.42 -1.26 3.29
CA LEU A 287 -6.59 -2.42 2.98
C LEU A 287 -7.36 -3.46 2.15
N ILE A 288 -8.65 -3.66 2.42
CA ILE A 288 -9.51 -4.49 1.58
C ILE A 288 -9.62 -3.88 0.17
N ALA A 289 -9.81 -2.57 0.07
CA ALA A 289 -9.84 -1.85 -1.20
C ALA A 289 -8.52 -1.98 -1.97
N LEU A 290 -7.39 -1.93 -1.26
CA LEU A 290 -6.04 -2.14 -1.81
C LEU A 290 -5.93 -3.52 -2.45
N ASP A 291 -6.30 -4.57 -1.71
CA ASP A 291 -6.27 -5.96 -2.16
C ASP A 291 -7.21 -6.25 -3.32
N LEU A 292 -8.34 -5.55 -3.39
CA LEU A 292 -9.32 -5.67 -4.47
C LEU A 292 -8.99 -4.77 -5.69
N GLY A 293 -7.92 -3.98 -5.61
CA GLY A 293 -7.46 -3.10 -6.68
C GLY A 293 -8.41 -1.94 -7.00
N MET A 294 -9.02 -1.33 -5.98
CA MET A 294 -9.98 -0.24 -6.12
C MET A 294 -9.27 1.12 -6.26
N LYS A 295 -8.58 1.31 -7.40
CA LYS A 295 -7.73 2.49 -7.67
C LYS A 295 -8.53 3.79 -7.65
N GLU A 296 -9.66 3.79 -8.33
CA GLU A 296 -10.52 4.97 -8.51
C GLU A 296 -11.13 5.43 -7.19
N GLU A 297 -11.53 4.49 -6.33
CA GLU A 297 -12.05 4.81 -5.01
C GLU A 297 -10.97 5.22 -3.99
N LEU A 298 -9.73 4.72 -4.14
CA LEU A 298 -8.62 5.07 -3.26
C LEU A 298 -7.93 6.38 -3.64
N LEU A 299 -8.00 6.82 -4.90
CA LEU A 299 -7.38 8.08 -5.34
C LEU A 299 -7.83 9.30 -4.52
N PRO A 300 -9.15 9.57 -4.33
CA PRO A 300 -9.61 10.69 -3.50
C PRO A 300 -9.13 10.62 -2.05
N VAL A 301 -8.94 9.40 -1.52
CA VAL A 301 -8.43 9.19 -0.16
C VAL A 301 -6.97 9.65 -0.09
N VAL A 302 -6.14 9.21 -1.03
CA VAL A 302 -4.73 9.60 -1.10
C VAL A 302 -4.57 11.11 -1.29
N GLU A 303 -5.39 11.70 -2.17
CA GLU A 303 -5.39 13.14 -2.43
C GLU A 303 -5.81 13.96 -1.22
N SER A 304 -6.66 13.42 -0.33
CA SER A 304 -7.10 14.12 0.88
C SER A 304 -6.04 14.22 1.98
N TRP A 305 -4.96 13.45 1.89
CA TRP A 305 -3.93 13.46 2.91
C TRP A 305 -3.22 14.82 3.03
N GLU A 306 -2.64 15.13 4.17
CA GLU A 306 -1.82 16.33 4.35
C GLU A 306 -0.35 16.06 4.00
N SER A 307 0.39 17.11 3.63
CA SER A 307 1.85 17.03 3.39
C SER A 307 2.63 17.01 4.71
N LYS A 308 2.38 16.00 5.55
CA LYS A 308 3.02 15.85 6.85
C LYS A 308 3.40 14.39 7.10
N LYS A 309 4.42 14.18 7.93
CA LYS A 309 4.74 12.84 8.44
C LYS A 309 3.64 12.35 9.38
N ILE A 310 3.37 11.05 9.35
CA ILE A 310 2.44 10.39 10.26
C ILE A 310 2.86 10.67 11.71
N GLN A 311 1.91 11.12 12.52
CA GLN A 311 2.05 11.11 13.97
C GLN A 311 1.62 9.74 14.47
N SER A 312 2.47 9.11 15.28
CA SER A 312 2.19 7.78 15.81
C SER A 312 2.64 7.68 17.26
N ARG A 313 1.86 6.94 18.06
CA ARG A 313 2.07 6.74 19.49
C ARG A 313 3.28 5.87 19.77
N THR A 314 3.62 4.95 18.86
CA THR A 314 4.75 4.03 19.02
C THR A 314 5.61 3.96 17.76
N ARG A 315 6.86 3.55 17.92
CA ARG A 315 7.74 3.31 16.76
C ARG A 315 7.23 2.17 15.87
N SER A 316 6.59 1.14 16.43
CA SER A 316 6.04 0.01 15.67
C SER A 316 4.85 0.43 14.81
N SER A 317 3.87 1.12 15.42
CA SER A 317 2.71 1.61 14.69
C SER A 317 3.12 2.59 13.58
N TYR A 318 4.11 3.45 13.82
CA TYR A 318 4.67 4.32 12.77
C TYR A 318 5.10 3.53 11.52
N PHE A 319 5.86 2.44 11.67
CA PHE A 319 6.34 1.64 10.54
C PHE A 319 5.20 0.95 9.79
N GLU A 320 4.24 0.34 10.48
CA GLU A 320 3.09 -0.32 9.85
C GLU A 320 2.22 0.68 9.06
N HIS A 321 1.89 1.83 9.67
CA HIS A 321 1.08 2.86 9.02
C HIS A 321 1.81 3.44 7.80
N LYS A 322 3.12 3.63 7.90
CA LYS A 322 3.97 4.04 6.79
C LYS A 322 3.90 3.05 5.62
N GLU A 323 4.12 1.75 5.87
CA GLU A 323 4.07 0.73 4.82
C GLU A 323 2.71 0.65 4.15
N ARG A 324 1.62 0.67 4.93
CA ARG A 324 0.24 0.66 4.41
C ARG A 324 -0.03 1.85 3.49
N ARG A 325 0.40 3.06 3.86
CA ARG A 325 0.23 4.25 3.00
C ARG A 325 1.07 4.17 1.72
N LYS A 326 2.33 3.70 1.78
CA LYS A 326 3.16 3.47 0.59
C LYS A 326 2.46 2.52 -0.38
N ASN A 327 1.93 1.41 0.13
CA ASN A 327 1.23 0.41 -0.67
C ASN A 327 -0.03 0.95 -1.35
N ILE A 328 -0.84 1.75 -0.64
CA ILE A 328 -2.02 2.41 -1.23
C ILE A 328 -1.61 3.37 -2.36
N VAL A 329 -0.53 4.14 -2.19
CA VAL A 329 -0.04 5.05 -3.25
C VAL A 329 0.43 4.26 -4.46
N PHE A 330 1.24 3.21 -4.26
CA PHE A 330 1.77 2.40 -5.36
C PHE A 330 0.67 1.70 -6.18
N LEU A 331 -0.47 1.37 -5.58
CA LEU A 331 -1.60 0.79 -6.30
C LEU A 331 -2.11 1.67 -7.45
N LEU A 332 -1.99 2.99 -7.32
CA LEU A 332 -2.53 3.94 -8.30
C LEU A 332 -1.87 3.81 -9.68
N GLU A 333 -0.61 3.34 -9.73
CA GLU A 333 0.19 3.07 -10.93
C GLU A 333 0.37 4.22 -11.94
N ASP A 334 -0.21 5.40 -11.70
CA ASP A 334 0.05 6.61 -12.46
C ASP A 334 1.36 7.26 -12.00
N PRO A 335 2.34 7.48 -12.91
CA PRO A 335 3.65 8.00 -12.54
C PRO A 335 3.61 9.37 -11.87
N GLU A 336 2.78 10.30 -12.35
CA GLU A 336 2.73 11.66 -11.81
C GLU A 336 2.03 11.70 -10.45
N ILE A 337 0.94 10.95 -10.32
CA ILE A 337 0.21 10.81 -9.06
C ILE A 337 1.09 10.16 -7.98
N ILE A 338 1.82 9.09 -8.32
CA ILE A 338 2.71 8.41 -7.37
C ILE A 338 3.87 9.32 -6.96
N LYS A 339 4.52 10.00 -7.90
CA LYS A 339 5.63 10.92 -7.58
C LYS A 339 5.21 12.04 -6.64
N SER A 340 4.03 12.63 -6.88
CA SER A 340 3.47 13.69 -6.05
C SER A 340 3.09 13.16 -4.66
N ASN A 341 2.31 12.08 -4.60
CA ASN A 341 1.78 11.58 -3.34
C ASN A 341 2.82 10.87 -2.46
N MET A 342 3.82 10.20 -3.04
CA MET A 342 4.92 9.60 -2.27
C MET A 342 5.77 10.68 -1.57
N ARG A 343 6.02 11.80 -2.24
CA ARG A 343 6.69 12.97 -1.65
C ARG A 343 5.84 13.62 -0.57
N LYS A 344 4.53 13.76 -0.84
CA LYS A 344 3.55 14.32 0.09
C LYS A 344 3.51 13.57 1.42
N ILE A 345 3.53 12.23 1.40
CA ILE A 345 3.61 11.42 2.62
C ILE A 345 5.02 11.39 3.24
N GLY A 346 6.03 11.89 2.53
CA GLY A 346 7.39 12.10 3.06
C GLY A 346 8.16 10.81 3.34
N HIS A 347 7.89 9.74 2.58
CA HIS A 347 8.48 8.42 2.80
C HIS A 347 9.30 7.95 1.60
N GLN A 348 10.56 7.61 1.85
CA GLN A 348 11.48 7.01 0.86
C GLN A 348 11.24 5.51 0.72
N LEU A 349 11.84 4.93 -0.33
CA LEU A 349 11.82 3.51 -0.62
C LEU A 349 12.80 2.77 0.31
N GLU A 350 12.36 1.70 0.95
CA GLU A 350 13.12 0.99 1.99
C GLU A 350 13.47 -0.46 1.63
N SER A 351 13.03 -0.92 0.47
CA SER A 351 13.28 -2.27 0.00
C SER A 351 13.57 -2.32 -1.49
N VAL A 352 14.20 -3.41 -1.91
CA VAL A 352 14.45 -3.72 -3.33
C VAL A 352 13.14 -3.81 -4.11
N ASP A 353 12.09 -4.39 -3.51
CA ASP A 353 10.78 -4.51 -4.16
C ASP A 353 10.10 -3.15 -4.35
N GLU A 354 10.19 -2.26 -3.36
CA GLU A 354 9.70 -0.88 -3.50
C GLU A 354 10.46 -0.13 -4.60
N LEU A 355 11.78 -0.35 -4.70
CA LEU A 355 12.61 0.24 -5.75
C LEU A 355 12.26 -0.31 -7.14
N LYS A 356 12.06 -1.63 -7.28
CA LYS A 356 11.59 -2.25 -8.54
C LYS A 356 10.25 -1.68 -8.97
N ARG A 357 9.28 -1.59 -8.05
CA ARG A 357 7.95 -0.99 -8.32
C ARG A 357 8.06 0.46 -8.75
N TRP A 358 8.87 1.26 -8.04
CA TRP A 358 9.09 2.66 -8.39
C TRP A 358 9.64 2.80 -9.80
N LEU A 359 10.68 2.05 -10.16
CA LEU A 359 11.28 2.08 -11.50
C LEU A 359 10.32 1.52 -12.57
N GLY A 360 9.56 0.47 -12.27
CA GLY A 360 8.57 -0.10 -13.17
C GLY A 360 7.44 0.88 -13.52
N ILE A 361 7.07 1.75 -12.59
CA ILE A 361 6.02 2.76 -12.77
C ILE A 361 6.59 4.04 -13.37
N THR A 362 7.64 4.61 -12.77
CA THR A 362 8.15 5.95 -13.12
C THR A 362 9.16 5.94 -14.26
N GLY A 363 9.68 4.76 -14.63
CA GLY A 363 10.72 4.61 -15.64
C GLY A 363 11.97 5.43 -15.28
N TYR A 364 12.39 6.28 -16.21
CA TYR A 364 13.54 7.17 -16.04
C TYR A 364 13.17 8.54 -15.46
N SER A 365 11.88 8.84 -15.25
CA SER A 365 11.42 10.20 -14.96
C SER A 365 11.74 10.72 -13.57
N ASP A 366 12.11 9.83 -12.62
CA ASP A 366 12.37 10.21 -11.24
C ASP A 366 13.37 9.29 -10.54
N LEU A 367 14.53 9.14 -11.18
CA LEU A 367 15.65 8.38 -10.64
C LEU A 367 16.31 9.06 -9.44
N GLU A 368 16.08 10.35 -9.25
CA GLU A 368 16.58 11.10 -8.08
C GLU A 368 15.96 10.57 -6.78
N TRP A 369 14.63 10.34 -6.74
CA TRP A 369 13.98 9.76 -5.57
C TRP A 369 14.50 8.35 -5.25
N ALA A 370 14.79 7.56 -6.29
CA ALA A 370 15.40 6.23 -6.15
C ALA A 370 16.81 6.32 -5.53
N ALA A 371 17.69 7.20 -6.04
CA ALA A 371 19.02 7.41 -5.48
C ALA A 371 18.97 7.91 -4.03
N LEU A 372 18.09 8.88 -3.73
CA LEU A 372 17.90 9.38 -2.37
C LEU A 372 17.43 8.27 -1.41
N SER A 373 16.61 7.34 -1.90
CA SER A 373 16.15 6.18 -1.13
C SER A 373 17.27 5.16 -0.87
N VAL A 374 18.09 4.84 -1.88
CA VAL A 374 19.31 4.00 -1.72
C VAL A 374 20.26 4.59 -0.68
N LYS A 375 20.42 5.92 -0.71
CA LYS A 375 21.22 6.66 0.26
C LYS A 375 20.63 6.61 1.68
N ALA A 376 19.31 6.62 1.82
CA ALA A 376 18.65 6.66 3.12
C ALA A 376 18.82 5.36 3.91
N VAL A 377 18.70 4.22 3.25
CA VAL A 377 18.88 2.89 3.87
C VAL A 377 20.34 2.56 4.22
N PHE A 378 21.29 3.36 3.76
CA PHE A 378 22.72 3.18 4.04
C PHE A 378 23.09 3.38 5.52
N HIS A 379 22.23 4.03 6.31
CA HIS A 379 22.49 4.31 7.72
C HIS A 379 22.22 3.12 8.67
N ASP A 380 21.60 2.03 8.19
CA ASP A 380 21.21 0.89 9.01
C ASP A 380 22.34 -0.14 9.21
N TYR A 381 22.37 -0.76 10.40
CA TYR A 381 23.48 -1.59 10.91
C TYR A 381 23.59 -3.01 10.29
N ASP A 382 22.90 -3.27 9.17
CA ASP A 382 22.99 -4.52 8.42
C ASP A 382 22.83 -4.22 6.92
N ASN A 383 23.90 -4.42 6.15
CA ASN A 383 24.12 -3.72 4.88
C ASN A 383 23.65 -4.53 3.64
N GLU A 384 23.03 -5.70 3.81
CA GLU A 384 22.61 -6.53 2.68
C GLU A 384 21.50 -5.87 1.85
N ARG A 385 20.45 -5.33 2.49
CA ARG A 385 19.36 -4.63 1.79
C ARG A 385 19.87 -3.44 0.96
N HIS A 386 20.79 -2.66 1.55
CA HIS A 386 21.40 -1.54 0.86
C HIS A 386 22.24 -2.00 -0.34
N LYS A 387 23.08 -3.04 -0.19
CA LYS A 387 23.87 -3.60 -1.30
C LYS A 387 22.99 -4.02 -2.47
N GLU A 388 21.85 -4.66 -2.19
CA GLU A 388 20.93 -5.07 -3.24
C GLU A 388 20.27 -3.88 -3.95
N MET A 389 19.80 -2.87 -3.20
CA MET A 389 19.24 -1.65 -3.78
C MET A 389 20.27 -0.85 -4.58
N LEU A 390 21.51 -0.74 -4.08
CA LEU A 390 22.61 -0.09 -4.79
C LEU A 390 22.95 -0.85 -6.08
N LYS A 391 23.08 -2.18 -6.02
CA LYS A 391 23.35 -3.02 -7.19
C LYS A 391 22.28 -2.83 -8.26
N LEU A 392 21.01 -2.79 -7.86
CA LEU A 392 19.90 -2.55 -8.76
C LEU A 392 20.00 -1.16 -9.41
N PHE A 393 20.29 -0.12 -8.62
CA PHE A 393 20.42 1.24 -9.13
C PHE A 393 21.62 1.40 -10.09
N LEU A 394 22.77 0.80 -9.78
CA LEU A 394 23.95 0.74 -10.65
C LEU A 394 23.69 -0.02 -11.96
N GLY A 395 22.66 -0.87 -12.02
CA GLY A 395 22.25 -1.56 -13.24
C GLY A 395 21.58 -0.67 -14.28
N ILE A 396 21.15 0.54 -13.90
CA ILE A 396 20.47 1.48 -14.79
C ILE A 396 21.48 2.10 -15.76
N LYS A 397 21.20 2.00 -17.05
CA LYS A 397 22.00 2.54 -18.15
C LYS A 397 21.17 3.57 -18.92
N ALA A 398 21.23 4.81 -18.46
CA ALA A 398 20.50 5.93 -19.06
C ALA A 398 21.16 7.26 -18.67
N PRO A 399 21.12 8.30 -19.53
CA PRO A 399 21.60 9.64 -19.18
C PRO A 399 20.92 10.19 -17.91
N GLU A 400 19.64 9.90 -17.73
CA GLU A 400 18.84 10.33 -16.58
C GLU A 400 19.38 9.83 -15.24
N ALA A 401 20.19 8.77 -15.22
CA ALA A 401 20.81 8.25 -14.00
C ALA A 401 22.04 9.05 -13.57
N ALA A 402 22.68 9.82 -14.44
CA ALA A 402 23.99 10.41 -14.16
C ALA A 402 23.96 11.42 -12.98
N LYS A 403 22.99 12.36 -12.98
CA LYS A 403 22.81 13.27 -11.84
C LYS A 403 22.43 12.54 -10.54
N PRO A 404 21.45 11.62 -10.54
CA PRO A 404 21.19 10.72 -9.40
C PRO A 404 22.43 9.98 -8.87
N MET A 405 23.32 9.50 -9.74
CA MET A 405 24.57 8.84 -9.35
C MET A 405 25.51 9.79 -8.60
N LEU A 406 25.51 11.09 -8.89
CA LEU A 406 26.30 12.08 -8.13
C LEU A 406 25.84 12.18 -6.67
N HIS A 407 24.54 12.05 -6.39
CA HIS A 407 24.04 12.06 -5.01
C HIS A 407 24.56 10.87 -4.20
N LEU A 408 24.78 9.72 -4.84
CA LEU A 408 25.39 8.54 -4.25
C LEU A 408 26.92 8.68 -4.17
N TYR A 409 27.57 9.18 -5.22
CA TYR A 409 29.01 9.45 -5.27
C TYR A 409 29.46 10.41 -4.17
N ALA A 410 28.62 11.40 -3.84
CA ALA A 410 28.84 12.32 -2.73
C ALA A 410 28.89 11.65 -1.33
N VAL A 411 28.55 10.36 -1.21
CA VAL A 411 28.70 9.56 0.00
C VAL A 411 30.03 8.81 -0.09
N PRO A 412 31.04 9.13 0.75
CA PRO A 412 32.40 8.59 0.61
C PRO A 412 32.48 7.05 0.53
N LYS A 413 31.61 6.36 1.26
CA LYS A 413 31.56 4.90 1.28
C LYS A 413 30.93 4.26 0.04
N LEU A 414 30.24 5.03 -0.80
CA LEU A 414 29.63 4.58 -2.07
C LEU A 414 30.40 5.10 -3.29
N ALA A 415 31.40 5.96 -3.07
CA ALA A 415 32.10 6.67 -4.12
C ALA A 415 32.83 5.73 -5.10
N SER A 416 33.38 4.60 -4.61
CA SER A 416 34.10 3.65 -5.46
C SER A 416 33.16 2.95 -6.45
N GLU A 417 32.06 2.40 -5.96
CA GLU A 417 31.07 1.65 -6.75
C GLU A 417 30.34 2.57 -7.74
N THR A 418 30.01 3.79 -7.32
CA THR A 418 29.36 4.78 -8.19
C THR A 418 30.31 5.37 -9.22
N LYS A 419 31.58 5.61 -8.86
CA LYS A 419 32.61 6.03 -9.83
C LYS A 419 32.79 5.00 -10.94
N HIS A 420 32.75 3.71 -10.60
CA HIS A 420 32.86 2.65 -11.61
C HIS A 420 31.75 2.75 -12.67
N TRP A 421 30.53 3.12 -12.29
CA TRP A 421 29.43 3.34 -13.25
C TRP A 421 29.75 4.42 -14.28
N PHE A 422 30.29 5.57 -13.85
CA PHE A 422 30.67 6.66 -14.77
C PHE A 422 31.77 6.24 -15.75
N VAL A 423 32.71 5.40 -15.30
CA VAL A 423 33.81 4.88 -16.13
C VAL A 423 33.32 3.85 -17.15
N GLU A 424 32.40 2.95 -16.76
CA GLU A 424 31.86 1.90 -17.64
C GLU A 424 30.79 2.43 -18.62
N HIS A 425 30.15 3.56 -18.30
CA HIS A 425 29.05 4.12 -19.08
C HIS A 425 29.30 5.59 -19.49
N PRO A 426 30.43 5.90 -20.15
CA PRO A 426 30.86 7.28 -20.41
C PRO A 426 29.88 8.06 -21.30
N TYR A 427 29.20 7.39 -22.22
CA TYR A 427 28.20 8.04 -23.07
C TYR A 427 27.01 8.58 -22.24
N PHE A 428 26.41 7.73 -21.40
CA PHE A 428 25.30 8.14 -20.53
C PHE A 428 25.73 9.15 -19.48
N ALA A 429 26.93 8.98 -18.92
CA ALA A 429 27.53 9.92 -17.99
C ALA A 429 27.64 11.32 -18.61
N ILE A 430 28.30 11.44 -19.76
CA ILE A 430 28.50 12.75 -20.42
C ILE A 430 27.14 13.38 -20.75
N GLU A 431 26.26 12.66 -21.45
CA GLU A 431 24.95 13.19 -21.85
C GLU A 431 24.13 13.67 -20.64
N GLY A 432 24.14 12.91 -19.54
CA GLY A 432 23.38 13.21 -18.33
C GLY A 432 24.00 14.26 -17.41
N LEU A 433 25.32 14.45 -17.45
CA LEU A 433 26.03 15.41 -16.60
C LEU A 433 26.10 16.82 -17.19
N VAL A 434 26.00 16.99 -18.52
CA VAL A 434 26.00 18.34 -19.13
C VAL A 434 24.97 19.28 -18.48
N PRO A 435 23.70 18.87 -18.24
CA PRO A 435 22.75 19.70 -17.53
C PRO A 435 23.13 19.94 -16.05
N ALA A 436 23.77 18.97 -15.40
CA ALA A 436 24.14 19.03 -13.99
C ALA A 436 25.29 20.02 -13.71
N VAL A 437 26.20 20.23 -14.67
CA VAL A 437 27.27 21.25 -14.57
C VAL A 437 26.70 22.67 -14.48
N LEU A 438 25.53 22.89 -15.09
CA LEU A 438 24.83 24.17 -15.11
C LEU A 438 23.75 24.25 -14.01
N ASP A 439 23.68 23.28 -13.11
CA ASP A 439 22.72 23.25 -12.02
C ASP A 439 23.05 24.32 -10.97
N GLY A 440 22.01 24.80 -10.28
CA GLY A 440 22.16 25.75 -9.17
C GLY A 440 22.71 25.11 -7.89
N ASP A 441 22.69 23.78 -7.77
CA ASP A 441 23.36 23.06 -6.68
C ASP A 441 24.88 23.00 -6.91
N LYS A 442 25.58 23.98 -6.35
CA LYS A 442 27.05 24.11 -6.43
C LYS A 442 27.79 22.81 -6.13
N LYS A 443 27.32 22.00 -5.18
CA LYS A 443 28.00 20.74 -4.81
C LYS A 443 27.86 19.70 -5.91
N ILE A 444 26.68 19.59 -6.51
CA ILE A 444 26.44 18.67 -7.63
C ILE A 444 27.17 19.14 -8.88
N SER A 445 27.20 20.45 -9.15
CA SER A 445 27.92 21.02 -10.29
C SER A 445 29.42 20.79 -10.19
N GLU A 446 30.04 20.97 -9.01
CA GLU A 446 31.46 20.66 -8.78
C GLU A 446 31.74 19.16 -8.99
N LEU A 447 30.91 18.28 -8.41
CA LEU A 447 31.04 16.83 -8.59
C LEU A 447 30.78 16.35 -10.03
N ALA A 448 30.06 17.11 -10.84
CA ALA A 448 29.83 16.80 -12.25
C ALA A 448 31.03 17.17 -13.14
N ILE A 449 31.84 18.14 -12.70
CA ILE A 449 33.06 18.58 -13.39
C ILE A 449 34.24 17.66 -13.07
N ASP A 450 34.36 17.25 -11.81
CA ASP A 450 35.34 16.28 -11.31
C ASP A 450 35.13 14.86 -11.89
#